data_AF-A0A1I1T043-F1
#
_entry.id   AF-A0A1I1T043-F1
#
_cell.length_a   1.000
_cell.length_b   1.000
_cell.length_c   1.000
_cell.angle_alpha   90.00
_cell.angle_beta   90.00
_cell.angle_gamma   90.00
#
_symmetry.space_group_name_H-M   'P 1'
#
loop_
_entity.id
_entity.type
_entity.pdbx_description
1 polymer ?
#
loop_
_entity_poly.entity_id
_entity_poly.type
_entity_poly.pdbx_seq_one_letter_code
_entity_poly.pdbx_strand_id
1 'polypeptide(L)'
;MLVFLIYCVFVLMIGVSLRRPLGSLREAQRQRANLERELRALAEAPDLPAVTSAHLSPALARLFDETRLLRTALEEPLQAVRAWQAADRNPWLARVDVGDGSDLDRLEEVDVALVNARRGVWDWLGMVDDLPEADRETLARLGLSVGPVRGALEERDAFRRTSAEARKESARIERLVMHVRAGLDRFEGALSQATRAGLYR
;
A
#
# COMPACT_ATOMS: atom_id res chain seq x y z
N MET A 1 -1.54 -37.64 -49.73
CA MET A 1 -0.35 -37.04 -49.07
C MET A 1 -0.64 -35.68 -48.45
N LEU A 2 -1.25 -34.72 -49.18
CA LEU A 2 -1.52 -33.36 -48.69
C LEU A 2 -2.37 -33.31 -47.39
N VAL A 3 -3.39 -34.15 -47.29
CA VAL A 3 -4.30 -34.21 -46.13
C VAL A 3 -3.58 -34.65 -44.85
N PHE A 4 -2.61 -35.55 -44.96
CA PHE A 4 -1.84 -36.05 -43.82
C PHE A 4 -0.88 -34.98 -43.27
N LEU A 5 -0.31 -34.17 -44.16
CA LEU A 5 0.56 -33.04 -43.83
C LEU A 5 -0.22 -31.93 -43.10
N ILE A 6 -1.45 -31.64 -43.55
CA ILE A 6 -2.34 -30.68 -42.89
C ILE A 6 -2.73 -31.18 -41.48
N TYR A 7 -3.01 -32.48 -41.33
CA TYR A 7 -3.37 -33.06 -40.04
C TYR A 7 -2.20 -33.02 -39.04
N CYS A 8 -0.97 -33.31 -39.48
CA CYS A 8 0.22 -33.19 -38.64
C CYS A 8 0.46 -31.75 -38.16
N VAL A 9 0.31 -30.75 -39.05
CA VAL A 9 0.46 -29.34 -38.67
C VAL A 9 -0.62 -28.91 -37.67
N PHE A 10 -1.86 -29.39 -37.85
CA PHE A 10 -2.97 -29.06 -36.95
C PHE A 10 -2.76 -29.64 -35.54
N VAL A 11 -2.30 -30.89 -35.43
CA VAL A 11 -1.97 -31.53 -34.14
C VAL A 11 -0.80 -30.82 -33.45
N LEU A 12 0.20 -30.35 -34.22
CA LEU A 12 1.35 -29.62 -33.70
C LEU A 12 0.95 -28.22 -33.18
N MET A 13 0.05 -27.52 -33.89
CA MET A 13 -0.53 -26.25 -33.43
C MET A 13 -1.35 -26.42 -32.14
N ILE A 14 -2.20 -27.45 -32.07
CA ILE A 14 -3.00 -27.77 -30.88
C ILE A 14 -2.07 -28.10 -29.70
N GLY A 15 -1.06 -28.94 -29.90
CA GLY A 15 -0.09 -29.31 -28.86
C GLY A 15 0.73 -28.13 -28.33
N VAL A 16 1.09 -27.16 -29.18
CA VAL A 16 1.80 -25.94 -28.77
C VAL A 16 0.88 -24.95 -28.07
N SER A 17 -0.39 -24.83 -28.51
CA SER A 17 -1.39 -23.92 -27.93
C SER A 17 -1.84 -24.37 -26.52
N LEU A 18 -1.95 -25.67 -26.28
CA LEU A 18 -2.29 -26.25 -24.97
C LEU A 18 -1.12 -26.25 -23.95
N ARG A 19 0.11 -25.94 -24.37
CA ARG A 19 1.29 -25.91 -23.48
C ARG A 19 1.35 -24.66 -22.58
N ARG A 20 0.74 -23.54 -23.01
CA ARG A 20 0.69 -22.28 -22.25
C ARG A 20 -0.29 -22.28 -21.06
N PRO A 21 -1.54 -22.78 -21.15
CA PRO A 21 -2.47 -22.74 -20.02
C PRO A 21 -2.14 -23.72 -18.89
N LEU A 22 -1.40 -24.81 -19.15
CA LEU A 22 -1.03 -25.79 -18.13
C LEU A 22 0.14 -25.32 -17.25
N GLY A 23 1.00 -24.43 -17.77
CA GLY A 23 2.06 -23.78 -17.00
C GLY A 23 1.50 -22.78 -15.99
N SER A 24 0.59 -21.91 -16.44
CA SER A 24 -0.05 -20.90 -15.59
C SER A 24 -0.94 -21.51 -14.51
N LEU A 25 -1.60 -22.64 -14.75
CA LEU A 25 -2.38 -23.35 -13.73
C LEU A 25 -1.49 -23.98 -12.63
N ARG A 26 -0.31 -24.50 -12.99
CA ARG A 26 0.65 -25.04 -12.02
C ARG A 26 1.34 -23.93 -11.22
N GLU A 27 1.59 -22.79 -11.85
CA GLU A 27 2.12 -21.59 -11.19
C GLU A 27 1.07 -20.98 -10.25
N ALA A 28 -0.19 -20.90 -10.66
CA ALA A 28 -1.30 -20.47 -9.80
C ALA A 28 -1.53 -21.39 -8.60
N GLN A 29 -1.37 -22.72 -8.76
CA GLN A 29 -1.43 -23.65 -7.64
C GLN A 29 -0.26 -23.48 -6.66
N ARG A 30 0.95 -23.22 -7.17
CA ARG A 30 2.12 -22.94 -6.33
C ARG A 30 2.01 -21.60 -5.60
N GLN A 31 1.47 -20.59 -6.27
CA GLN A 31 1.17 -19.29 -5.67
C GLN A 31 0.13 -19.44 -4.56
N ARG A 32 -0.97 -20.16 -4.80
CA ARG A 32 -1.98 -20.46 -3.76
C ARG A 32 -1.38 -21.20 -2.56
N ALA A 33 -0.54 -22.19 -2.79
CA ALA A 33 0.10 -22.94 -1.71
C ALA A 33 1.13 -22.11 -0.93
N ASN A 34 1.84 -21.19 -1.58
CA ASN A 34 2.72 -20.24 -0.89
C ASN A 34 1.92 -19.20 -0.11
N LEU A 35 0.83 -18.69 -0.67
CA LEU A 35 -0.05 -17.71 -0.05
C LEU A 35 -0.75 -18.29 1.19
N GLU A 36 -1.22 -19.55 1.12
CA GLU A 36 -1.73 -20.26 2.30
C GLU A 36 -0.67 -20.48 3.38
N ARG A 37 0.59 -20.75 3.00
CA ARG A 37 1.70 -20.87 3.95
C ARG A 37 2.07 -19.52 4.56
N GLU A 38 2.06 -18.45 3.79
CA GLU A 38 2.28 -17.08 4.29
C GLU A 38 1.15 -16.66 5.23
N LEU A 39 -0.11 -16.92 4.88
CA LEU A 39 -1.25 -16.66 5.75
C LEU A 39 -1.20 -17.49 7.04
N ARG A 40 -0.81 -18.76 6.98
CA ARG A 40 -0.59 -19.57 8.20
C ARG A 40 0.60 -19.08 9.01
N ALA A 41 1.69 -18.67 8.37
CA ALA A 41 2.85 -18.11 9.06
C ALA A 41 2.52 -16.76 9.73
N LEU A 42 1.65 -15.95 9.13
CA LEU A 42 1.11 -14.72 9.73
C LEU A 42 0.14 -15.03 10.88
N ALA A 43 -0.65 -16.11 10.79
CA ALA A 43 -1.54 -16.54 11.86
C ALA A 43 -0.82 -17.24 13.03
N GLU A 44 0.33 -17.87 12.77
CA GLU A 44 1.21 -18.51 13.77
C GLU A 44 2.28 -17.55 14.31
N ALA A 45 2.43 -16.36 13.72
CA ALA A 45 3.27 -15.33 14.29
C ALA A 45 2.79 -15.05 15.72
N PRO A 46 3.67 -15.11 16.73
CA PRO A 46 3.27 -14.89 18.11
C PRO A 46 2.58 -13.52 18.17
N ASP A 47 1.39 -13.49 18.78
CA ASP A 47 0.64 -12.26 19.05
C ASP A 47 1.60 -11.23 19.64
N LEU A 48 2.16 -10.37 18.78
CA LEU A 48 2.66 -9.08 19.20
C LEU A 48 1.47 -8.49 19.92
N PRO A 49 1.57 -8.18 21.23
CA PRO A 49 0.41 -7.88 22.06
C PRO A 49 -0.45 -6.91 21.29
N ALA A 50 -1.63 -7.39 20.85
CA ALA A 50 -2.51 -6.60 20.02
C ALA A 50 -2.74 -5.31 20.81
N VAL A 51 -2.16 -4.21 20.32
CA VAL A 51 -2.31 -2.92 20.98
C VAL A 51 -3.79 -2.59 20.86
N THR A 52 -4.52 -2.89 21.93
CA THR A 52 -5.97 -2.99 21.92
C THR A 52 -6.52 -1.60 22.13
N SER A 53 -7.36 -1.14 21.20
CA SER A 53 -8.04 0.14 21.25
C SER A 53 -9.20 0.19 22.26
N ALA A 54 -9.42 -0.90 23.02
CA ALA A 54 -10.54 -1.07 23.96
C ALA A 54 -10.59 -0.03 25.11
N HIS A 55 -9.50 0.71 25.34
CA HIS A 55 -9.37 1.73 26.36
C HIS A 55 -9.61 3.16 25.84
N LEU A 56 -9.65 3.32 24.52
CA LEU A 56 -9.91 4.60 23.87
C LEU A 56 -11.41 4.84 23.77
N SER A 57 -11.82 6.10 23.62
CA SER A 57 -13.17 6.41 23.18
C SER A 57 -13.43 5.71 21.82
N PRO A 58 -14.68 5.36 21.47
CA PRO A 58 -14.98 4.75 20.17
C PRO A 58 -14.45 5.56 18.97
N ALA A 59 -14.43 6.91 19.08
CA ALA A 59 -13.93 7.78 18.03
C ALA A 59 -12.39 7.72 17.92
N LEU A 60 -11.67 7.74 19.05
CA LEU A 60 -10.21 7.58 19.04
C LEU A 60 -9.76 6.17 18.67
N ALA A 61 -10.52 5.14 19.05
CA ALA A 61 -10.28 3.77 18.62
C ALA A 61 -10.38 3.66 17.09
N ARG A 62 -11.44 4.23 16.51
CA ARG A 62 -11.60 4.29 15.06
C ARG A 62 -10.46 5.07 14.39
N LEU A 63 -10.09 6.23 14.94
CA LEU A 63 -8.96 7.00 14.42
C LEU A 63 -7.65 6.21 14.48
N PHE A 64 -7.41 5.46 15.56
CA PHE A 64 -6.24 4.61 15.72
C PHE A 64 -6.19 3.52 14.64
N ASP A 65 -7.30 2.81 14.42
CA ASP A 65 -7.37 1.76 13.41
C ASP A 65 -7.20 2.31 11.99
N GLU A 66 -7.82 3.44 11.68
CA GLU A 66 -7.66 4.12 10.38
C GLU A 66 -6.25 4.68 10.18
N THR A 67 -5.59 5.14 11.25
CA THR A 67 -4.17 5.55 11.20
C THR A 67 -3.28 4.37 10.80
N ARG A 68 -3.54 3.17 11.35
CA ARG A 68 -2.80 1.94 11.02
C ARG A 68 -3.07 1.48 9.60
N LEU A 69 -4.33 1.54 9.17
CA LEU A 69 -4.72 1.19 7.81
C LEU A 69 -4.05 2.13 6.80
N LEU A 70 -4.12 3.44 7.02
CA LEU A 70 -3.50 4.44 6.17
C LEU A 70 -1.97 4.27 6.12
N ARG A 71 -1.32 4.01 7.26
CA ARG A 71 0.12 3.73 7.30
C ARG A 71 0.50 2.55 6.41
N THR A 72 -0.32 1.50 6.40
CA THR A 72 -0.13 0.32 5.55
C THR A 72 -0.41 0.67 4.09
N ALA A 73 -1.47 1.41 3.80
CA ALA A 73 -1.81 1.87 2.45
C ALA A 73 -0.72 2.76 1.82
N LEU A 74 0.01 3.54 2.64
CA LEU A 74 1.16 4.34 2.18
C LEU A 74 2.35 3.50 1.70
N GLU A 75 2.37 2.18 1.92
CA GLU A 75 3.37 1.30 1.31
C GLU A 75 3.16 1.13 -0.20
N GLU A 76 1.91 1.20 -0.67
CA GLU A 76 1.56 1.05 -2.09
C GLU A 76 2.26 2.09 -2.98
N PRO A 77 2.18 3.42 -2.72
CA PRO A 77 2.90 4.40 -3.52
C PRO A 77 4.42 4.25 -3.42
N LEU A 78 4.97 3.78 -2.29
CA LEU A 78 6.41 3.49 -2.17
C LEU A 78 6.82 2.32 -3.05
N GLN A 79 6.02 1.26 -3.08
CA GLN A 79 6.26 0.08 -3.92
C GLN A 79 6.16 0.43 -5.41
N ALA A 80 5.10 1.14 -5.81
CA ALA A 80 4.90 1.57 -7.20
C ALA A 80 6.09 2.42 -7.70
N VAL A 81 6.55 3.37 -6.89
CA VAL A 81 7.66 4.26 -7.23
C VAL A 81 8.99 3.52 -7.32
N ARG A 82 9.23 2.52 -6.46
CA ARG A 82 10.42 1.66 -6.52
C ARG A 82 10.39 0.73 -7.73
N ALA A 83 9.22 0.20 -8.08
CA ALA A 83 9.02 -0.61 -9.27
C ALA A 83 9.30 0.20 -10.54
N TRP A 84 8.77 1.42 -10.62
CA TRP A 84 9.08 2.36 -11.70
C TRP A 84 10.59 2.64 -11.80
N GLN A 85 11.25 2.95 -10.69
CA GLN A 85 12.71 3.18 -10.68
C GLN A 85 13.51 1.95 -11.12
N ALA A 86 13.07 0.75 -10.74
CA ALA A 86 13.72 -0.50 -11.15
C ALA A 86 13.53 -0.76 -12.66
N ALA A 87 12.34 -0.48 -13.19
CA ALA A 87 12.02 -0.60 -14.61
C ALA A 87 12.82 0.40 -15.47
N ASP A 88 13.02 1.62 -14.99
CA ASP A 88 13.85 2.65 -15.65
C ASP A 88 15.31 2.19 -15.78
N ARG A 89 15.85 1.52 -14.75
CA ARG A 89 17.22 0.98 -14.77
C ARG A 89 17.37 -0.27 -15.62
N ASN A 90 16.30 -1.05 -15.79
CA ASN A 90 16.33 -2.31 -16.52
C ASN A 90 15.06 -2.49 -17.36
N PRO A 91 15.12 -2.26 -18.69
CA PRO A 91 13.97 -2.41 -19.59
C PRO A 91 13.39 -3.82 -19.66
N TRP A 92 14.09 -4.84 -19.14
CA TRP A 92 13.55 -6.18 -19.00
C TRP A 92 12.56 -6.27 -17.84
N LEU A 93 12.80 -5.54 -16.73
CA LEU A 93 11.87 -5.43 -15.61
C LEU A 93 10.63 -4.60 -15.96
N ALA A 94 10.74 -3.68 -16.93
CA ALA A 94 9.58 -2.98 -17.49
C ALA A 94 8.59 -3.92 -18.21
N ARG A 95 9.06 -5.09 -18.66
CA ARG A 95 8.25 -6.12 -19.35
C ARG A 95 7.77 -7.24 -18.43
N VAL A 96 8.33 -7.34 -17.23
CA VAL A 96 7.78 -8.21 -16.20
C VAL A 96 6.58 -7.46 -15.65
N ASP A 97 5.40 -7.86 -16.11
CA ASP A 97 4.15 -7.50 -15.47
C ASP A 97 4.18 -8.10 -14.06
N VAL A 98 4.32 -7.23 -13.06
CA VAL A 98 4.24 -7.60 -11.63
C VAL A 98 2.86 -7.20 -11.09
N GLY A 99 1.97 -6.72 -11.97
CA GLY A 99 0.63 -6.25 -11.63
C GLY A 99 -0.37 -7.39 -11.47
N ASP A 100 -1.43 -7.09 -10.74
CA ASP A 100 -2.60 -7.92 -10.42
C ASP A 100 -3.49 -8.31 -11.63
N GLY A 101 -3.00 -8.10 -12.87
CA GLY A 101 -3.76 -8.22 -14.11
C GLY A 101 -4.36 -6.90 -14.63
N SER A 102 -3.98 -5.76 -14.04
CA SER A 102 -4.34 -4.41 -14.51
C SER A 102 -3.58 -4.00 -15.78
N ASP A 103 -4.29 -3.42 -16.76
CA ASP A 103 -3.73 -2.91 -18.03
C ASP A 103 -2.96 -1.57 -17.90
N LEU A 104 -2.69 -1.11 -16.66
CA LEU A 104 -2.02 0.17 -16.41
C LEU A 104 -0.52 0.10 -16.73
N ASP A 105 0.02 1.16 -17.33
CA ASP A 105 1.47 1.30 -17.40
C ASP A 105 2.08 1.66 -16.02
N ARG A 106 3.40 1.51 -15.86
CA ARG A 106 4.07 1.76 -14.58
C ARG A 106 3.94 3.19 -14.06
N LEU A 107 3.76 4.16 -14.94
CA LEU A 107 3.58 5.55 -14.54
C LEU A 107 2.15 5.78 -14.06
N GLU A 108 1.17 5.15 -14.72
CA GLU A 108 -0.22 5.16 -14.31
C GLU A 108 -0.41 4.45 -12.96
N GLU A 109 0.27 3.32 -12.71
CA GLU A 109 0.30 2.67 -11.39
C GLU A 109 0.77 3.63 -10.29
N VAL A 110 1.84 4.39 -10.55
CA VAL A 110 2.35 5.40 -9.62
C VAL A 110 1.34 6.51 -9.42
N ASP A 111 0.78 7.06 -10.50
CA ASP A 111 -0.16 8.18 -10.43
C ASP A 111 -1.45 7.79 -9.68
N VAL A 112 -1.96 6.58 -9.89
CA VAL A 112 -3.12 6.01 -9.17
C VAL A 112 -2.80 5.82 -7.69
N ALA A 113 -1.68 5.18 -7.36
CA ALA A 113 -1.28 4.95 -5.97
C ALA A 113 -1.09 6.27 -5.20
N LEU A 114 -0.55 7.29 -5.86
CA LEU A 114 -0.41 8.63 -5.31
C LEU A 114 -1.76 9.32 -5.05
N VAL A 115 -2.70 9.23 -5.98
CA VAL A 115 -4.05 9.78 -5.80
C VAL A 115 -4.78 9.08 -4.64
N ASN A 116 -4.69 7.76 -4.56
CA ASN A 116 -5.28 6.98 -3.47
C ASN A 116 -4.67 7.36 -2.12
N ALA A 117 -3.35 7.48 -2.05
CA ALA A 117 -2.65 7.93 -0.85
C ALA A 117 -3.08 9.34 -0.44
N ARG A 118 -3.13 10.30 -1.38
CA ARG A 118 -3.59 11.66 -1.12
C ARG A 118 -5.00 11.68 -0.53
N ARG A 119 -5.91 10.91 -1.14
CA ARG A 119 -7.29 10.80 -0.68
C ARG A 119 -7.35 10.21 0.73
N GLY A 120 -6.66 9.11 0.98
CA GLY A 120 -6.60 8.48 2.30
C GLY A 120 -6.10 9.42 3.39
N VAL A 121 -5.08 10.25 3.09
CA VAL A 121 -4.59 11.25 4.06
C VAL A 121 -5.61 12.37 4.27
N TRP A 122 -6.31 12.85 3.24
CA TRP A 122 -7.39 13.83 3.39
C TRP A 122 -8.57 13.29 4.20
N ASP A 123 -9.00 12.06 3.93
CA ASP A 123 -10.08 11.40 4.65
C ASP A 123 -9.70 11.24 6.14
N TRP A 124 -8.46 10.84 6.42
CA TRP A 124 -7.93 10.77 7.78
C TRP A 124 -7.86 12.14 8.48
N LEU A 125 -7.44 13.21 7.78
CA LEU A 125 -7.49 14.57 8.33
C LEU A 125 -8.92 14.98 8.69
N GLY A 126 -9.88 14.68 7.81
CA GLY A 126 -11.30 14.92 8.07
C GLY A 126 -11.77 14.20 9.33
N MET A 127 -11.36 12.95 9.54
CA MET A 127 -11.68 12.22 10.76
C MET A 127 -11.12 12.88 12.03
N VAL A 128 -9.91 13.44 11.97
CA VAL A 128 -9.33 14.17 13.12
C VAL A 128 -10.09 15.47 13.37
N ASP A 129 -10.46 16.20 12.32
CA ASP A 129 -11.21 17.45 12.41
C ASP A 129 -12.62 17.21 13.00
N ASP A 130 -13.25 16.08 12.65
CA ASP A 130 -14.59 15.66 13.09
C ASP A 130 -14.64 15.03 14.49
N LEU A 131 -13.50 14.91 15.18
CA LEU A 131 -13.47 14.32 16.53
C LEU A 131 -14.31 15.12 17.53
N PRO A 132 -14.90 14.46 18.55
CA PRO A 132 -15.49 15.16 19.69
C PRO A 132 -14.48 16.05 20.42
N GLU A 133 -14.94 17.13 21.04
CA GLU A 133 -14.07 18.10 21.74
C GLU A 133 -13.18 17.44 22.81
N ALA A 134 -13.73 16.54 23.61
CA ALA A 134 -12.98 15.80 24.63
C ALA A 134 -11.84 14.94 24.05
N ASP A 135 -12.03 14.41 22.84
CA ASP A 135 -11.02 13.61 22.15
C ASP A 135 -9.96 14.50 21.50
N ARG A 136 -10.35 15.67 20.96
CA ARG A 136 -9.40 16.70 20.51
C ARG A 136 -8.53 17.21 21.65
N GLU A 137 -9.10 17.47 22.82
CA GLU A 137 -8.35 17.86 24.01
C GLU A 137 -7.37 16.75 24.43
N THR A 138 -7.79 15.49 24.32
CA THR A 138 -6.92 14.34 24.58
C THR A 138 -5.75 14.27 23.61
N LEU A 139 -5.98 14.46 22.30
CA LEU A 139 -4.90 14.57 21.32
C LEU A 139 -3.93 15.73 21.64
N ALA A 140 -4.47 16.89 22.02
CA ALA A 140 -3.67 18.05 22.40
C ALA A 140 -2.81 17.78 23.66
N ARG A 141 -3.37 17.11 24.68
CA ARG A 141 -2.63 16.68 25.88
C ARG A 141 -1.51 15.69 25.57
N LEU A 142 -1.68 14.87 24.54
CA LEU A 142 -0.65 13.96 24.03
C LEU A 142 0.39 14.68 23.15
N GLY A 143 0.25 15.99 22.92
CA GLY A 143 1.13 16.76 22.04
C GLY A 143 0.98 16.40 20.57
N LEU A 144 -0.14 15.78 20.18
CA LEU A 144 -0.40 15.37 18.81
C LEU A 144 -0.94 16.54 17.99
N SER A 145 -0.32 16.76 16.83
CA SER A 145 -0.73 17.77 15.88
C SER A 145 -0.73 17.20 14.46
N VAL A 146 -1.81 17.49 13.72
CA VAL A 146 -1.91 17.16 12.29
C VAL A 146 -1.17 18.16 11.40
N GLY A 147 -0.70 19.28 11.95
CA GLY A 147 -0.06 20.36 11.19
C GLY A 147 1.03 19.90 10.22
N PRO A 148 1.98 19.03 10.63
CA PRO A 148 3.00 18.50 9.72
C PRO A 148 2.42 17.68 8.56
N VAL A 149 1.41 16.85 8.82
CA VAL A 149 0.76 16.02 7.79
C VAL A 149 -0.07 16.89 6.83
N ARG A 150 -0.80 17.86 7.38
CA ARG A 150 -1.57 18.83 6.60
C ARG A 150 -0.66 19.69 5.73
N GLY A 151 0.44 20.20 6.29
CA GLY A 151 1.44 20.96 5.55
C GLY A 151 2.02 20.18 4.36
N ALA A 152 2.30 18.89 4.55
CA ALA A 152 2.76 18.02 3.46
C ALA A 152 1.72 17.84 2.33
N LEU A 153 0.42 17.88 2.63
CA LEU A 153 -0.65 17.84 1.63
C LEU A 153 -0.89 19.18 0.92
N GLU A 154 -0.61 20.28 1.60
CA GLU A 154 -0.75 21.64 1.06
C GLU A 154 0.42 22.04 0.16
N GLU A 155 1.54 21.30 0.19
CA GLU A 155 2.63 21.50 -0.76
C GLU A 155 2.13 21.43 -2.21
N ARG A 156 2.61 22.38 -3.02
CA ARG A 156 2.32 22.39 -4.45
C ARG A 156 2.88 21.12 -5.07
N ASP A 157 2.00 20.33 -5.68
CA ASP A 157 2.29 19.01 -6.26
C ASP A 157 2.54 17.88 -5.23
N ALA A 158 1.96 18.00 -4.04
CA ALA A 158 1.84 16.89 -3.08
C ALA A 158 1.11 15.70 -3.71
N PHE A 159 1.69 14.51 -3.55
CA PHE A 159 1.17 13.24 -4.06
C PHE A 159 0.78 13.31 -5.55
N ARG A 160 1.64 13.94 -6.34
CA ARG A 160 1.50 14.00 -7.79
C ARG A 160 2.87 13.85 -8.41
N ARG A 161 2.98 13.08 -9.49
CA ARG A 161 4.20 13.03 -10.29
C ARG A 161 4.37 14.31 -11.10
N THR A 162 5.57 14.88 -11.07
CA THR A 162 5.94 16.18 -11.67
C THR A 162 7.04 16.05 -12.72
N SER A 163 7.69 14.89 -12.80
CA SER A 163 8.81 14.63 -13.70
C SER A 163 8.77 13.21 -14.24
N ALA A 164 9.34 13.01 -15.42
CA ALA A 164 9.60 11.69 -16.00
C ALA A 164 10.94 11.10 -15.53
N GLU A 165 11.79 11.88 -14.85
CA GLU A 165 13.08 11.39 -14.33
C GLU A 165 12.86 10.50 -13.10
N ALA A 166 12.77 9.18 -13.32
CA ALA A 166 12.45 8.20 -12.29
C ALA A 166 13.28 8.37 -11.01
N ARG A 167 14.61 8.43 -11.12
CA ARG A 167 15.47 8.53 -9.92
C ARG A 167 15.20 9.76 -9.05
N LYS A 168 15.08 10.93 -9.65
CA LYS A 168 14.88 12.19 -8.93
C LYS A 168 13.47 12.25 -8.34
N GLU A 169 12.50 11.80 -9.13
CA GLU A 169 11.10 11.87 -8.77
C GLU A 169 10.73 10.84 -7.71
N SER A 170 11.26 9.61 -7.81
CA SER A 170 11.10 8.59 -6.78
C SER A 170 11.62 9.09 -5.43
N ALA A 171 12.81 9.68 -5.38
CA ALA A 171 13.36 10.21 -4.14
C ALA A 171 12.52 11.34 -3.53
N ARG A 172 11.87 12.17 -4.37
CA ARG A 172 10.96 13.22 -3.90
C ARG A 172 9.70 12.61 -3.28
N ILE A 173 9.06 11.69 -3.99
CA ILE A 173 7.84 11.02 -3.53
C ILE A 173 8.12 10.22 -2.26
N GLU A 174 9.21 9.45 -2.21
CA GLU A 174 9.59 8.68 -1.01
C GLU A 174 9.75 9.60 0.20
N ARG A 175 10.42 10.75 0.07
CA ARG A 175 10.54 11.72 1.17
C ARG A 175 9.19 12.24 1.64
N LEU A 176 8.30 12.59 0.71
CA LEU A 176 6.95 13.08 1.02
C LEU A 176 6.16 12.02 1.79
N VAL A 177 6.09 10.79 1.26
CA VAL A 177 5.34 9.68 1.86
C VAL A 177 5.92 9.32 3.24
N MET A 178 7.25 9.27 3.37
CA MET A 178 7.90 9.00 4.66
C MET A 178 7.67 10.10 5.69
N HIS A 179 7.57 11.37 5.26
CA HIS A 179 7.22 12.47 6.16
C HIS A 179 5.80 12.29 6.73
N VAL A 180 4.83 11.99 5.87
CA VAL A 180 3.44 11.73 6.29
C VAL A 180 3.37 10.51 7.20
N ARG A 181 4.03 9.42 6.82
CA ARG A 181 4.10 8.18 7.61
C ARG A 181 4.67 8.43 9.01
N ALA A 182 5.74 9.20 9.14
CA ALA A 182 6.30 9.57 10.44
C ALA A 182 5.31 10.37 11.30
N GLY A 183 4.41 11.15 10.68
CA GLY A 183 3.27 11.76 11.36
C GLY A 183 2.30 10.72 11.91
N LEU A 184 1.89 9.77 11.08
CA LEU A 184 0.98 8.69 11.47
C LEU A 184 1.59 7.79 12.56
N ASP A 185 2.88 7.46 12.48
CA ASP A 185 3.60 6.69 13.49
C ASP A 185 3.57 7.38 14.88
N ARG A 186 3.67 8.72 14.90
CA ARG A 186 3.53 9.49 16.15
C ARG A 186 2.13 9.37 16.74
N PHE A 187 1.09 9.46 15.90
CA PHE A 187 -0.30 9.28 16.33
C PHE A 187 -0.56 7.86 16.86
N GLU A 188 -0.17 6.84 16.09
CA GLU A 188 -0.29 5.43 16.49
C GLU A 188 0.45 5.19 17.82
N GLY A 189 1.70 5.63 17.93
CA GLY A 189 2.52 5.45 19.13
C GLY A 189 1.96 6.16 20.37
N ALA A 190 1.52 7.42 20.24
CA ALA A 190 0.99 8.18 21.36
C ALA A 190 -0.38 7.66 21.83
N LEU A 191 -1.29 7.32 20.90
CA LEU A 191 -2.57 6.71 21.24
C LEU A 191 -2.37 5.33 21.90
N SER A 192 -1.39 4.55 21.43
CA SER A 192 -1.00 3.29 22.06
C SER A 192 -0.50 3.49 23.50
N GLN A 193 0.23 4.58 23.77
CA GLN A 193 0.83 4.88 25.08
C GLN A 193 -0.13 5.57 26.06
N ALA A 194 -1.21 6.20 25.57
CA ALA A 194 -2.26 6.78 26.42
C ALA A 194 -2.84 5.75 27.41
N THR A 195 -2.76 4.45 27.08
CA THR A 195 -2.98 3.30 27.98
C THR A 195 -2.24 3.37 29.32
N ARG A 196 -0.97 3.81 29.33
CA ARG A 196 -0.10 3.71 30.52
C ARG A 196 -0.24 4.91 31.46
N ALA A 197 -0.69 6.05 30.96
CA ALA A 197 -0.72 7.31 31.69
C ALA A 197 -2.03 7.57 32.46
N GLY A 198 -3.05 6.72 32.31
CA GLY A 198 -4.31 6.88 33.05
C GLY A 198 -5.16 8.10 32.63
N LEU A 199 -5.03 8.56 31.37
CA LEU A 199 -5.71 9.75 30.86
C LEU A 199 -7.22 9.59 30.65
N TYR A 200 -7.72 8.34 30.66
CA TYR A 200 -9.14 8.00 30.72
C TYR A 200 -9.45 7.35 32.08
N ARG A 201 -9.63 8.18 33.11
CA ARG A 201 -10.29 7.82 34.36
C ARG A 201 -11.30 8.91 34.70
#